data_AF-A0AAQ3GCD3-F1
#
_entry.id   AF-A0AAQ3GCD3-F1
#
_cell.length_a   1.000
_cell.length_b   1.000
_cell.length_c   1.000
_cell.angle_alpha   90.00
_cell.angle_beta   90.00
_cell.angle_gamma   90.00
#
_symmetry.space_group_name_H-M   'P 1'
#
loop_
_entity.id
_entity.type
_entity.pdbx_description
1 polymer ?
#
loop_
_entity_poly.entity_id
_entity_poly.type
_entity_poly.pdbx_seq_one_letter_code
_entity_poly.pdbx_strand_id
1 'polypeptide(L)'
;MTDYTDLQKAAEYAAQDTIKFADESEEILALQQFHEEVDPETVLSLIAEIEALKGPHDWLAEDLIKELVDNAQSFQENACEEGEDPFVVVLLAAASRIRRQEANIDQLKAGFKNFHRSLCERFGYFHDEIDWQCDQVSLEEHIDTQLSHVSAENTALRAQVELLQRGAGQLQEENEALRNTALSKAVVWCACGDGHPANSYGAGFMDANGGVCANCDAAVGSGHPDSRGSDQVQIPTETPVPERSACRSEKP
;
A
#
# COMPACT_ATOMS: atom_id res chain seq x y z
N MET A 1 -2.17 2.24 20.21
CA MET A 1 -3.18 3.26 20.57
C MET A 1 -3.16 4.23 19.42
N THR A 2 -3.94 3.93 18.39
CA THR A 2 -4.05 4.74 17.18
C THR A 2 -4.82 6.00 17.55
N ASP A 3 -4.23 7.16 17.25
CA ASP A 3 -4.84 8.45 17.53
C ASP A 3 -6.00 8.64 16.55
N TYR A 4 -7.23 8.56 17.05
CA TYR A 4 -8.45 8.62 16.25
C TYR A 4 -8.84 10.05 15.87
N THR A 5 -7.89 10.98 15.89
CA THR A 5 -8.12 12.42 15.65
C THR A 5 -8.68 12.67 14.25
N ASP A 6 -8.19 11.98 13.23
CA ASP A 6 -8.69 12.12 11.87
C ASP A 6 -10.09 11.51 11.71
N LEU A 7 -10.38 10.47 12.49
CA LEU A 7 -11.70 9.83 12.58
C LEU A 7 -12.72 10.75 13.27
N GLN A 8 -12.29 11.47 14.30
CA GLN A 8 -13.09 12.49 14.98
C GLN A 8 -13.40 13.66 14.05
N LYS A 9 -12.42 14.14 13.27
CA LYS A 9 -12.63 15.22 12.29
C LYS A 9 -13.60 14.82 11.17
N ALA A 10 -13.43 13.62 10.60
CA ALA A 10 -14.32 13.13 9.55
C ALA A 10 -15.76 12.92 10.07
N ALA A 11 -15.90 12.39 11.29
CA ALA A 11 -17.21 12.25 11.93
C ALA A 11 -17.84 13.60 12.31
N GLU A 12 -17.05 14.56 12.79
CA GLU A 12 -17.51 15.94 13.07
C GLU A 12 -17.93 16.67 11.79
N TYR A 13 -17.22 16.48 10.68
CA TYR A 13 -17.59 17.05 9.38
C TYR A 13 -18.88 16.41 8.82
N ALA A 14 -19.01 15.08 8.91
CA ALA A 14 -20.23 14.37 8.51
C ALA A 14 -21.44 14.67 9.42
N ALA A 15 -21.18 15.03 10.68
CA ALA A 15 -22.20 15.41 11.67
C ALA A 15 -22.51 16.93 11.67
N GLN A 16 -21.76 17.75 10.93
CA GLN A 16 -22.15 19.13 10.67
C GLN A 16 -23.41 19.10 9.81
N ASP A 17 -24.52 19.29 10.50
CA ASP A 17 -25.89 19.35 10.04
C ASP A 17 -26.01 20.09 8.69
N THR A 18 -26.46 19.37 7.66
CA THR A 18 -27.37 19.85 6.61
C THR A 18 -27.25 21.33 6.22
N ILE A 19 -26.11 21.73 5.64
CA ILE A 19 -26.16 22.90 4.76
C ILE A 19 -27.11 22.50 3.63
N LYS A 20 -28.31 23.08 3.61
CA LYS A 20 -29.12 23.12 2.39
C LYS A 20 -28.26 23.87 1.39
N PHE A 21 -27.45 23.14 0.61
CA PHE A 21 -26.73 23.71 -0.52
C PHE A 21 -27.76 24.44 -1.36
N ALA A 22 -27.53 25.72 -1.60
CA ALA A 22 -28.49 26.53 -2.31
C ALA A 22 -28.59 26.07 -3.78
N ASP A 23 -27.53 25.46 -4.30
CA ASP A 23 -27.44 24.82 -5.62
C ASP A 23 -26.35 23.70 -5.67
N GLU A 24 -26.35 22.95 -6.78
CA GLU A 24 -25.43 21.82 -7.06
C GLU A 24 -23.94 22.24 -7.08
N SER A 25 -23.63 23.53 -7.27
CA SER A 25 -22.25 24.02 -7.37
C SER A 25 -21.62 24.13 -5.98
N GLU A 26 -22.39 24.53 -4.97
CA GLU A 26 -21.95 24.51 -3.57
C GLU A 26 -21.77 23.08 -3.05
N GLU A 27 -22.64 22.15 -3.48
CA GLU A 27 -22.53 20.73 -3.15
C GLU A 27 -21.24 20.12 -3.72
N ILE A 28 -20.92 20.41 -4.99
CA ILE A 28 -19.68 19.94 -5.63
C ILE A 28 -18.44 20.51 -4.92
N LEU A 29 -18.46 21.78 -4.51
CA LEU A 29 -17.36 22.41 -3.77
C LEU A 29 -17.16 21.77 -2.38
N ALA A 30 -18.25 21.47 -1.67
CA ALA A 30 -18.19 20.83 -0.35
C ALA A 30 -17.69 19.37 -0.44
N LEU A 31 -18.07 18.64 -1.49
CA LEU A 31 -17.52 17.31 -1.79
C LEU A 31 -16.04 17.40 -2.15
N GLN A 32 -15.62 18.41 -2.93
CA GLN A 32 -14.22 18.63 -3.26
C GLN A 32 -13.37 18.91 -2.01
N GLN A 33 -13.88 19.74 -1.10
CA GLN A 33 -13.21 20.06 0.16
C GLN A 33 -13.11 18.83 1.08
N PHE A 34 -14.13 17.97 1.11
CA PHE A 34 -14.08 16.69 1.82
C PHE A 34 -13.00 15.76 1.25
N HIS A 35 -12.86 15.68 -0.08
CA HIS A 35 -11.80 14.90 -0.72
C HIS A 35 -10.39 15.47 -0.51
N GLU A 36 -10.26 16.77 -0.22
CA GLU A 36 -8.98 17.39 0.18
C GLU A 36 -8.63 17.11 1.65
N GLU A 37 -9.63 17.02 2.53
CA GLU A 37 -9.43 16.79 3.97
C GLU A 37 -9.36 15.30 4.36
N VAL A 38 -10.03 14.42 3.60
CA VAL A 38 -10.08 12.98 3.85
C VAL A 38 -9.29 12.24 2.78
N ASP A 39 -8.10 11.81 3.16
CA ASP A 39 -7.22 11.02 2.31
C ASP A 39 -7.88 9.67 1.92
N PRO A 40 -8.03 9.38 0.61
CA PRO A 40 -8.61 8.13 0.13
C PRO A 40 -7.94 6.87 0.67
N GLU A 41 -6.62 6.91 0.93
CA GLU A 41 -5.87 5.78 1.49
C GLU A 41 -6.31 5.48 2.93
N THR A 42 -6.64 6.52 3.69
CA THR A 42 -7.20 6.41 5.05
C THR A 42 -8.59 5.75 5.02
N VAL A 43 -9.47 6.14 4.09
CA VAL A 43 -10.80 5.53 3.94
C VAL A 43 -10.71 4.06 3.54
N LEU A 44 -9.82 3.72 2.61
CA LEU A 44 -9.60 2.33 2.20
C LEU A 44 -9.02 1.47 3.32
N SER A 45 -8.10 2.01 4.12
CA SER A 45 -7.60 1.33 5.33
C SER A 45 -8.72 1.07 6.33
N LEU A 46 -9.67 2.00 6.48
CA LEU A 46 -10.82 1.85 7.36
C LEU A 46 -11.83 0.82 6.85
N ILE A 47 -12.09 0.78 5.55
CA ILE A 47 -12.93 -0.25 4.93
C ILE A 47 -12.31 -1.62 5.15
N ALA A 48 -11.01 -1.76 4.93
CA ALA A 48 -10.29 -3.02 5.19
C ALA A 48 -10.35 -3.45 6.66
N GLU A 49 -10.29 -2.50 7.61
CA GLU A 49 -10.45 -2.78 9.04
C GLU A 49 -11.89 -3.20 9.38
N ILE A 50 -12.91 -2.55 8.82
CA ILE A 50 -14.32 -2.92 8.98
C ILE A 50 -14.59 -4.31 8.38
N GLU A 51 -14.05 -4.61 7.21
CA GLU A 51 -14.17 -5.93 6.56
C GLU A 51 -13.45 -7.02 7.35
N ALA A 52 -12.28 -6.72 7.93
CA ALA A 52 -11.58 -7.63 8.83
C ALA A 52 -12.37 -7.89 10.12
N LEU A 53 -13.13 -6.92 10.61
CA LEU A 53 -14.04 -7.08 11.75
C LEU A 53 -15.31 -7.86 11.39
N LYS A 54 -15.78 -7.77 10.14
CA LYS A 54 -16.94 -8.52 9.58
C LYS A 54 -16.61 -9.95 9.14
N GLY A 55 -15.59 -10.60 9.73
CA GLY A 55 -15.19 -11.97 9.36
C GLY A 55 -16.34 -13.00 9.39
N PRO A 56 -16.11 -14.26 8.98
CA PRO A 56 -17.12 -15.33 8.79
C PRO A 56 -17.90 -15.73 10.06
N HIS A 57 -17.74 -14.97 11.12
CA HIS A 57 -18.37 -15.10 12.40
C HIS A 57 -19.77 -14.50 12.47
N ASP A 58 -20.26 -13.62 11.59
CA ASP A 58 -21.57 -12.96 11.85
C ASP A 58 -22.76 -13.93 12.02
N TRP A 59 -22.79 -15.07 11.31
CA TRP A 59 -23.84 -16.09 11.48
C TRP A 59 -23.49 -17.19 12.51
N LEU A 60 -22.20 -17.48 12.71
CA LEU A 60 -21.74 -18.45 13.71
C LEU A 60 -21.66 -17.84 15.12
N ALA A 61 -21.50 -16.53 15.20
CA ALA A 61 -21.36 -15.76 16.43
C ALA A 61 -22.70 -15.71 17.16
N GLU A 62 -23.82 -15.43 16.51
CA GLU A 62 -25.11 -15.35 17.22
C GLU A 62 -25.46 -16.66 17.94
N ASP A 63 -25.38 -17.81 17.26
CA ASP A 63 -25.69 -19.11 17.86
C ASP A 63 -24.61 -19.56 18.87
N LEU A 64 -23.33 -19.39 18.55
CA LEU A 64 -22.24 -19.79 19.46
C LEU A 64 -22.15 -18.89 20.69
N ILE A 65 -22.44 -17.59 20.56
CA ILE A 65 -22.47 -16.64 21.67
C ILE A 65 -23.67 -16.95 22.56
N LYS A 66 -24.85 -17.23 21.98
CA LYS A 66 -26.02 -17.63 22.76
C LYS A 66 -25.76 -18.93 23.51
N GLU A 67 -25.19 -19.94 22.85
CA GLU A 67 -24.81 -21.21 23.48
C GLU A 67 -23.73 -21.02 24.56
N LEU A 68 -22.73 -20.16 24.33
CA LEU A 68 -21.70 -19.82 25.32
C LEU A 68 -22.28 -19.08 26.53
N VAL A 69 -23.24 -18.18 26.31
CA VAL A 69 -23.94 -17.45 27.37
C VAL A 69 -24.76 -18.41 28.24
N ASP A 70 -25.56 -19.27 27.59
CA ASP A 70 -26.42 -20.24 28.28
C ASP A 70 -25.57 -21.25 29.07
N ASN A 71 -24.47 -21.71 28.50
CA ASN A 71 -23.51 -22.59 29.17
C ASN A 71 -22.81 -21.89 30.34
N ALA A 72 -22.34 -20.64 30.18
CA ALA A 72 -21.70 -19.89 31.25
C ALA A 72 -22.65 -19.59 32.41
N GLN A 73 -23.93 -19.28 32.13
CA GLN A 73 -24.97 -19.13 33.15
C GLN A 73 -25.26 -20.44 33.87
N SER A 74 -25.36 -21.55 33.14
CA SER A 74 -25.51 -22.89 33.73
C SER A 74 -24.33 -23.25 34.64
N PHE A 75 -23.09 -22.91 34.26
CA PHE A 75 -21.92 -23.13 35.13
C PHE A 75 -21.96 -22.26 36.39
N GLN A 76 -22.42 -21.01 36.30
CA GLN A 76 -22.56 -20.12 37.45
C GLN A 76 -23.65 -20.60 38.43
N GLU A 77 -24.77 -21.11 37.93
CA GLU A 77 -25.88 -21.63 38.75
C GLU A 77 -25.55 -22.97 39.42
N ASN A 78 -24.66 -23.77 38.83
CA ASN A 78 -24.23 -25.08 39.36
C ASN A 78 -22.92 -25.03 40.16
N ALA A 79 -22.24 -23.89 40.23
CA ALA A 79 -21.01 -23.71 41.01
C ALA A 79 -21.33 -23.58 42.52
N CYS A 80 -21.48 -24.72 43.18
CA CYS A 80 -21.46 -24.78 44.64
C CYS A 80 -20.02 -24.62 45.15
N GLU A 81 -19.76 -23.48 45.81
CA GLU A 81 -18.64 -23.18 46.71
C GLU A 81 -17.20 -23.17 46.15
N GLU A 82 -16.56 -22.00 46.37
CA GLU A 82 -15.12 -21.71 46.36
C GLU A 82 -14.38 -21.65 45.02
N GLY A 83 -14.60 -20.54 44.31
CA GLY A 83 -13.65 -19.95 43.36
C GLY A 83 -14.31 -19.52 42.06
N GLU A 84 -14.40 -18.20 41.81
CA GLU A 84 -14.75 -17.69 40.48
C GLU A 84 -13.64 -18.09 39.51
N ASP A 85 -13.90 -19.07 38.64
CA ASP A 85 -12.99 -19.44 37.55
C ASP A 85 -12.76 -18.21 36.66
N PRO A 86 -11.52 -17.72 36.55
CA PRO A 86 -11.19 -16.57 35.70
C PRO A 86 -11.69 -16.72 34.25
N PHE A 87 -11.78 -17.94 33.75
CA PHE A 87 -12.29 -18.24 32.41
C PHE A 87 -13.80 -17.96 32.30
N VAL A 88 -14.58 -18.30 33.32
CA VAL A 88 -16.03 -18.01 33.38
C VAL A 88 -16.27 -16.50 33.47
N VAL A 89 -15.47 -15.78 34.26
CA VAL A 89 -15.55 -14.31 34.36
C VAL A 89 -15.28 -13.63 33.02
N VAL A 90 -14.25 -14.07 32.29
CA VAL A 90 -13.91 -13.52 30.95
C VAL A 90 -15.01 -13.83 29.93
N LEU A 91 -15.58 -15.04 29.94
CA LEU A 91 -16.70 -15.39 29.07
C LEU A 91 -17.94 -14.55 29.36
N LEU A 92 -18.31 -14.37 30.63
CA LEU A 92 -19.45 -13.54 31.02
C LEU A 92 -19.25 -12.07 30.64
N ALA A 93 -18.03 -11.57 30.76
CA ALA A 93 -17.65 -10.22 30.36
C ALA A 93 -17.71 -10.03 28.83
N ALA A 94 -17.23 -11.00 28.05
CA ALA A 94 -17.32 -11.01 26.60
C ALA A 94 -18.78 -11.06 26.13
N ALA A 95 -19.57 -11.99 26.66
CA ALA A 95 -21.02 -12.07 26.43
C ALA A 95 -21.75 -10.75 26.73
N SER A 96 -21.44 -10.13 27.87
CA SER A 96 -22.04 -8.84 28.26
C SER A 96 -21.56 -7.67 27.41
N ARG A 97 -20.40 -7.77 26.77
CA ARG A 97 -19.92 -6.81 25.77
C ARG A 97 -20.68 -6.98 24.46
N ILE A 98 -20.87 -8.22 24.00
CA ILE A 98 -21.63 -8.51 22.78
C ILE A 98 -23.07 -8.02 22.90
N ARG A 99 -23.78 -8.34 23.99
CA ARG A 99 -25.16 -7.84 24.20
C ARG A 99 -25.28 -6.31 24.17
N ARG A 100 -24.26 -5.61 24.66
CA ARG A 100 -24.23 -4.14 24.59
C ARG A 100 -23.98 -3.63 23.17
N GLN A 101 -23.20 -4.36 22.37
CA GLN A 101 -23.00 -4.04 20.96
C GLN A 101 -24.27 -4.29 20.15
N GLU A 102 -24.96 -5.42 20.37
CA GLU A 102 -26.26 -5.71 19.74
C GLU A 102 -27.30 -4.62 20.05
N ALA A 103 -27.44 -4.24 21.32
CA ALA A 103 -28.35 -3.16 21.72
C ALA A 103 -27.99 -1.80 21.07
N ASN A 104 -26.69 -1.52 20.89
CA ASN A 104 -26.23 -0.32 20.22
C ASN A 104 -26.54 -0.36 18.71
N ILE A 105 -26.38 -1.52 18.07
CA ILE A 105 -26.75 -1.73 16.66
C ILE A 105 -28.25 -1.52 16.46
N ASP A 106 -29.09 -2.06 17.34
CA ASP A 106 -30.55 -1.88 17.26
C ASP A 106 -30.94 -0.41 17.46
N GLN A 107 -30.28 0.28 18.40
CA GLN A 107 -30.48 1.71 18.60
C GLN A 107 -30.07 2.52 17.36
N LEU A 108 -28.96 2.16 16.71
CA LEU A 108 -28.49 2.82 15.50
C LEU A 108 -29.44 2.55 14.31
N LYS A 109 -29.91 1.31 14.14
CA LYS A 109 -30.93 0.94 13.13
C LYS A 109 -32.22 1.74 13.35
N ALA A 110 -32.68 1.84 14.59
CA ALA A 110 -33.85 2.64 14.93
C ALA A 110 -33.63 4.14 14.66
N GLY A 111 -32.45 4.67 15.00
CA GLY A 111 -32.04 6.04 14.69
C GLY A 111 -32.06 6.32 13.19
N PHE A 112 -31.50 5.43 12.38
CA PHE A 112 -31.52 5.53 10.93
C PHE A 112 -32.94 5.47 10.35
N LYS A 113 -33.79 4.54 10.81
CA LYS A 113 -35.21 4.47 10.39
C LYS A 113 -35.95 5.77 10.67
N ASN A 114 -35.73 6.36 11.84
CA ASN A 114 -36.35 7.63 12.23
C ASN A 114 -35.83 8.81 11.38
N PHE A 115 -34.52 8.86 11.13
CA PHE A 115 -33.90 9.87 10.26
C PHE A 115 -34.45 9.78 8.83
N HIS A 116 -34.47 8.58 8.26
CA HIS A 116 -34.99 8.35 6.91
C HIS A 116 -36.49 8.72 6.83
N ARG A 117 -37.32 8.31 7.80
CA ARG A 117 -38.73 8.74 7.88
C ARG A 117 -38.86 10.27 7.90
N SER A 118 -38.01 10.97 8.66
CA SER A 118 -37.98 12.43 8.69
C SER A 118 -37.59 13.05 7.33
N LEU A 119 -36.68 12.41 6.56
CA LEU A 119 -36.35 12.85 5.21
C LEU A 119 -37.55 12.64 4.28
N CYS A 120 -38.18 11.47 4.30
CA CYS A 120 -39.33 11.15 3.46
C CYS A 120 -40.51 12.11 3.71
N GLU A 121 -40.85 12.37 4.98
CA GLU A 121 -41.89 13.34 5.35
C GLU A 121 -41.58 14.75 4.82
N ARG A 122 -40.31 15.17 4.89
CA ARG A 122 -39.86 16.48 4.38
C ARG A 122 -40.01 16.60 2.86
N PHE A 123 -39.81 15.51 2.11
CA PHE A 123 -39.94 15.48 0.66
C PHE A 123 -41.33 15.05 0.16
N GLY A 124 -42.26 14.74 1.08
CA GLY A 124 -43.63 14.31 0.75
C GLY A 124 -43.74 12.86 0.29
N TYR A 125 -42.71 12.04 0.54
CA TYR A 125 -42.74 10.61 0.32
C TYR A 125 -43.26 9.91 1.58
N PHE A 126 -44.27 9.06 1.42
CA PHE A 126 -44.72 8.14 2.47
C PHE A 126 -44.26 6.74 2.06
N HIS A 127 -43.36 6.17 2.84
CA HIS A 127 -42.92 4.79 2.69
C HIS A 127 -43.47 3.97 3.85
N ASP A 128 -44.15 2.87 3.54
CA ASP A 128 -44.47 1.86 4.55
C ASP A 128 -43.25 0.92 4.78
N GLU A 129 -43.39 -0.08 5.65
CA GLU A 129 -42.28 -0.99 5.95
C GLU A 129 -41.84 -1.79 4.71
N ILE A 130 -42.72 -1.99 3.73
CA ILE A 130 -42.42 -2.71 2.49
C ILE A 130 -41.57 -1.83 1.59
N ASP A 131 -41.95 -0.56 1.43
CA ASP A 131 -41.15 0.41 0.68
C ASP A 131 -39.74 0.56 1.29
N TRP A 132 -39.62 0.60 2.62
CA TRP A 132 -38.33 0.62 3.31
C TRP A 132 -37.47 -0.61 3.00
N GLN A 133 -38.06 -1.81 2.99
CA GLN A 133 -37.34 -3.03 2.64
C GLN A 133 -36.88 -3.02 1.18
N CYS A 134 -37.72 -2.51 0.27
CA CYS A 134 -37.36 -2.38 -1.14
C CYS A 134 -36.21 -1.40 -1.36
N ASP A 135 -36.21 -0.26 -0.70
CA ASP A 135 -35.13 0.72 -0.78
C ASP A 135 -33.81 0.17 -0.20
N GLN A 136 -33.89 -0.57 0.90
CA GLN A 136 -32.72 -1.24 1.47
C GLN A 136 -32.14 -2.27 0.50
N VAL A 137 -32.98 -3.14 -0.06
CA VAL A 137 -32.53 -4.15 -1.04
C VAL A 137 -31.93 -3.48 -2.27
N SER A 138 -32.53 -2.40 -2.77
CA SER A 138 -32.00 -1.66 -3.91
C SER A 138 -30.62 -1.05 -3.62
N LEU A 139 -30.39 -0.57 -2.39
CA LEU A 139 -29.09 -0.06 -1.97
C LEU A 139 -28.04 -1.18 -1.87
N GLU A 140 -28.41 -2.32 -1.28
CA GLU A 140 -27.53 -3.50 -1.20
C GLU A 140 -27.13 -3.98 -2.60
N GLU A 141 -28.09 -4.10 -3.53
CA GLU A 141 -27.83 -4.48 -4.92
C GLU A 141 -26.92 -3.47 -5.65
N HIS A 142 -27.11 -2.17 -5.39
CA HIS A 142 -26.25 -1.13 -5.96
C HIS A 142 -24.81 -1.25 -5.47
N ILE A 143 -24.62 -1.46 -4.16
CA ILE A 143 -23.30 -1.65 -3.54
C ILE A 143 -22.63 -2.91 -4.10
N ASP A 144 -23.33 -4.02 -4.19
CA ASP A 144 -22.81 -5.29 -4.74
C ASP A 144 -22.38 -5.15 -6.21
N THR A 145 -23.15 -4.37 -6.99
CA THR A 145 -22.82 -4.07 -8.38
C THR A 145 -21.53 -3.25 -8.46
N GLN A 146 -21.38 -2.21 -7.64
CA GLN A 146 -20.16 -1.41 -7.59
C GLN A 146 -18.95 -2.23 -7.13
N LEU A 147 -19.10 -3.05 -6.09
CA LEU A 147 -18.04 -3.94 -5.60
C LEU A 147 -17.61 -4.95 -6.68
N SER A 148 -18.57 -5.53 -7.39
CA SER A 148 -18.29 -6.44 -8.50
C SER A 148 -17.50 -5.76 -9.62
N HIS A 149 -17.85 -4.51 -9.95
CA HIS A 149 -17.14 -3.72 -10.95
C HIS A 149 -15.68 -3.43 -10.52
N VAL A 150 -15.49 -2.90 -9.31
CA VAL A 150 -14.16 -2.62 -8.75
C VAL A 150 -13.30 -3.88 -8.62
N SER A 151 -13.91 -5.01 -8.26
CA SER A 151 -13.22 -6.31 -8.19
C SER A 151 -12.75 -6.78 -9.57
N ALA A 152 -13.58 -6.61 -10.61
CA ALA A 152 -13.21 -6.91 -11.99
C ALA A 152 -12.07 -6.01 -12.48
N GLU A 153 -12.12 -4.71 -12.19
CA GLU A 153 -11.05 -3.77 -12.52
C GLU A 153 -9.75 -4.11 -11.80
N ASN A 154 -9.79 -4.42 -10.50
CA ASN A 154 -8.63 -4.87 -9.74
C ASN A 154 -8.01 -6.14 -10.34
N THR A 155 -8.84 -7.10 -10.76
CA THR A 155 -8.36 -8.32 -11.42
C THR A 155 -7.68 -7.99 -12.75
N ALA A 156 -8.25 -7.09 -13.55
CA ALA A 156 -7.67 -6.65 -14.81
C ALA A 156 -6.35 -5.88 -14.62
N LEU A 157 -6.28 -5.01 -13.61
CA LEU A 157 -5.07 -4.26 -13.27
C LEU A 157 -3.95 -5.19 -12.79
N ARG A 158 -4.25 -6.17 -11.94
CA ARG A 158 -3.27 -7.19 -11.52
C ARG A 158 -2.72 -7.97 -12.71
N ALA A 159 -3.58 -8.39 -13.64
CA ALA A 159 -3.14 -9.07 -14.86
C ALA A 159 -2.24 -8.17 -15.73
N GLN A 160 -2.54 -6.88 -15.84
CA GLN A 160 -1.68 -5.92 -16.55
C GLN A 160 -0.32 -5.75 -15.87
N VAL A 161 -0.28 -5.67 -14.54
CA VAL A 161 0.97 -5.59 -13.78
C VAL A 161 1.83 -6.83 -14.00
N GLU A 162 1.24 -8.03 -14.00
CA GLU A 162 1.97 -9.28 -14.29
C GLU A 162 2.56 -9.30 -15.71
N LEU A 163 1.82 -8.80 -16.70
CA LEU A 163 2.31 -8.69 -18.08
C LEU A 163 3.49 -7.71 -18.18
N LEU A 164 3.37 -6.55 -17.53
CA LEU A 164 4.45 -5.56 -17.49
C LEU A 164 5.69 -6.09 -16.78
N GLN A 165 5.53 -6.79 -15.65
CA GLN A 165 6.64 -7.43 -14.94
C GLN A 165 7.34 -8.48 -15.81
N ARG A 166 6.57 -9.32 -16.53
CA ARG A 166 7.13 -10.29 -17.45
C ARG A 166 7.89 -9.62 -18.60
N GLY A 167 7.32 -8.58 -19.20
CA GLY A 167 7.97 -7.81 -20.25
C GLY A 167 9.25 -7.12 -19.78
N ALA A 168 9.24 -6.56 -18.57
CA ALA A 168 10.43 -5.96 -17.95
C ALA A 168 11.53 -7.00 -17.73
N GLY A 169 11.18 -8.21 -17.27
CA GLY A 169 12.14 -9.32 -17.12
C GLY A 169 12.78 -9.73 -18.46
N GLN A 170 11.99 -9.87 -19.52
CA GLN A 170 12.49 -10.18 -20.85
C GLN A 170 13.44 -9.10 -21.39
N LEU A 171 13.06 -7.82 -21.25
CA LEU A 171 13.91 -6.70 -21.68
C LEU A 171 15.20 -6.64 -20.85
N GLN A 172 15.16 -7.00 -19.57
CA GLN A 172 16.35 -7.08 -18.73
C GLN A 172 17.28 -8.19 -19.22
N GLU A 173 16.76 -9.40 -19.49
CA GLU A 173 17.52 -10.52 -20.04
C GLU A 173 18.13 -10.18 -21.41
N GLU A 174 17.36 -9.54 -22.30
CA GLU A 174 17.84 -9.11 -23.62
C GLU A 174 18.95 -8.07 -23.51
N ASN A 175 18.79 -7.07 -22.63
CA ASN A 175 19.83 -6.07 -22.37
C ASN A 175 21.11 -6.71 -21.83
N GLU A 176 21.00 -7.69 -20.93
CA GLU A 176 22.15 -8.41 -20.40
C GLU A 176 22.85 -9.26 -21.48
N ALA A 177 22.08 -9.95 -22.32
CA ALA A 177 22.61 -10.71 -23.45
C ALA A 177 23.33 -9.82 -24.48
N LEU A 178 22.76 -8.64 -24.78
CA LEU A 178 23.38 -7.64 -25.65
C LEU A 178 24.66 -7.08 -25.05
N ARG A 179 24.65 -6.75 -23.75
CA ARG A 179 25.85 -6.31 -23.02
C ARG A 179 26.95 -7.36 -23.06
N ASN A 180 26.63 -8.62 -22.78
CA ASN A 180 27.59 -9.73 -22.82
C ASN A 180 28.14 -9.98 -24.23
N THR A 181 27.29 -9.85 -25.26
CA THR A 181 27.72 -9.96 -26.67
C THR A 181 28.60 -8.79 -27.09
N ALA A 182 28.31 -7.57 -26.61
CA ALA A 182 29.17 -6.41 -26.85
C ALA A 182 30.52 -6.56 -26.15
N LEU A 183 30.52 -7.02 -24.88
CA LEU A 183 31.73 -7.25 -24.10
C LEU A 183 32.61 -8.36 -24.71
N SER A 184 32.01 -9.43 -25.22
CA SER A 184 32.76 -10.53 -25.84
C SER A 184 33.44 -10.13 -27.16
N LYS A 185 32.93 -9.10 -27.83
CA LYS A 185 33.53 -8.51 -29.04
C LYS A 185 34.53 -7.40 -28.73
N ALA A 186 34.52 -6.83 -27.53
CA ALA A 186 35.48 -5.83 -27.11
C ALA A 186 36.83 -6.49 -26.83
N VAL A 187 37.92 -5.88 -27.33
CA VAL A 187 39.29 -6.35 -27.13
C VAL A 187 40.04 -5.32 -26.27
N VAL A 188 40.61 -5.79 -25.17
CA VAL A 188 41.52 -5.04 -24.30
C VAL A 188 42.95 -5.37 -24.71
N TRP A 189 43.76 -4.35 -24.92
CA TRP A 189 45.13 -4.50 -25.40
C TRP A 189 46.14 -4.33 -24.28
N CYS A 190 47.07 -5.27 -24.17
CA CYS A 190 48.22 -5.16 -23.30
C CYS A 190 49.30 -4.24 -23.91
N ALA A 191 50.17 -3.68 -23.07
CA ALA A 191 51.36 -2.95 -23.50
C ALA A 191 52.32 -3.75 -24.41
N CYS A 192 52.31 -5.09 -24.36
CA CYS A 192 53.08 -5.92 -25.30
C CYS A 192 52.46 -6.03 -26.70
N GLY A 193 51.24 -5.52 -26.89
CA GLY A 193 50.50 -5.63 -28.15
C GLY A 193 49.59 -6.86 -28.26
N ASP A 194 49.50 -7.70 -27.22
CA ASP A 194 48.54 -8.81 -27.20
C ASP A 194 47.12 -8.33 -26.88
N GLY A 195 46.15 -8.79 -27.67
CA GLY A 195 44.73 -8.47 -27.49
C GLY A 195 43.99 -9.58 -26.75
N HIS A 196 43.25 -9.24 -25.71
CA HIS A 196 42.41 -10.15 -24.93
C HIS A 196 40.94 -9.74 -25.01
N PRO A 197 39.99 -10.68 -25.15
CA PRO A 197 38.56 -10.37 -25.04
C PRO A 197 38.26 -9.72 -23.68
N ALA A 198 37.42 -8.68 -23.64
CA ALA A 198 37.12 -7.94 -22.41
C ALA A 198 36.41 -8.80 -21.34
N ASN A 199 35.79 -9.90 -21.74
CA ASN A 199 35.19 -10.88 -20.82
C ASN A 199 36.13 -12.07 -20.49
N SER A 200 37.40 -12.03 -20.89
CA SER A 200 38.37 -13.10 -20.60
C SER A 200 39.07 -12.90 -19.27
N TYR A 201 39.59 -14.00 -18.70
CA TYR A 201 40.46 -13.95 -17.51
C TYR A 201 41.65 -12.99 -17.69
N GLY A 202 42.17 -12.87 -18.92
CA GLY A 202 43.27 -11.95 -19.25
C GLY A 202 42.89 -10.48 -19.08
N ALA A 203 41.66 -10.09 -19.46
CA ALA A 203 41.18 -8.73 -19.25
C ALA A 203 40.95 -8.41 -17.77
N GLY A 204 40.35 -9.33 -17.01
CA GLY A 204 40.18 -9.15 -15.55
C GLY A 204 41.50 -9.07 -14.79
N PHE A 205 42.52 -9.83 -15.23
CA PHE A 205 43.88 -9.71 -14.70
C PHE A 205 44.52 -8.35 -15.03
N MET A 206 44.36 -7.88 -16.28
CA MET A 206 44.88 -6.58 -16.71
C MET A 206 44.22 -5.42 -15.95
N ASP A 207 42.91 -5.45 -15.72
CA ASP A 207 42.22 -4.42 -14.93
C ASP A 207 42.77 -4.34 -13.48
N ALA A 208 43.10 -5.49 -12.89
CA ALA A 208 43.70 -5.54 -11.55
C ALA A 208 45.18 -5.09 -11.53
N ASN A 209 45.91 -5.32 -12.61
CA ASN A 209 47.35 -5.05 -12.73
C ASN A 209 47.69 -3.83 -13.63
N GLY A 210 46.77 -2.87 -13.74
CA GLY A 210 47.04 -1.58 -14.39
C GLY A 210 47.28 -1.66 -15.90
N GLY A 211 46.65 -2.62 -16.59
CA GLY A 211 46.71 -2.80 -18.04
C GLY A 211 47.80 -3.78 -18.53
N VAL A 212 48.44 -4.52 -17.63
CA VAL A 212 49.54 -5.46 -17.98
C VAL A 212 49.05 -6.91 -17.93
N CYS A 213 49.26 -7.67 -19.01
CA CYS A 213 48.81 -9.06 -19.09
C CYS A 213 49.66 -9.99 -18.22
N ALA A 214 49.12 -11.17 -17.87
CA ALA A 214 49.78 -12.13 -16.97
C ALA A 214 51.19 -12.54 -17.42
N ASN A 215 51.43 -12.65 -18.74
CA ASN A 215 52.74 -13.02 -19.25
C ASN A 215 53.75 -11.86 -19.14
N CYS A 216 53.31 -10.61 -19.34
CA CYS A 216 54.13 -9.42 -19.15
C CYS A 216 54.42 -9.17 -17.68
N ASP A 217 53.41 -9.32 -16.82
CA ASP A 217 53.57 -9.21 -15.37
C ASP A 217 54.56 -10.28 -14.86
N ALA A 218 54.44 -11.54 -15.31
CA ALA A 218 55.39 -12.59 -14.98
C ALA A 218 56.81 -12.32 -15.54
N ALA A 219 56.92 -11.70 -16.72
CA ALA A 219 58.21 -11.34 -17.33
C ALA A 219 58.90 -10.16 -16.64
N VAL A 220 58.13 -9.20 -16.12
CA VAL A 220 58.64 -8.03 -15.38
C VAL A 220 58.83 -8.35 -13.88
N GLY A 221 58.07 -9.31 -13.34
CA GLY A 221 57.86 -9.54 -11.91
C GLY A 221 58.60 -10.72 -11.27
N SER A 222 59.73 -11.16 -11.82
CA SER A 222 60.84 -11.71 -11.01
C SER A 222 61.93 -10.65 -10.72
N GLY A 223 61.62 -9.37 -10.93
CA GLY A 223 62.50 -8.26 -10.61
C GLY A 223 61.74 -7.06 -10.07
N HIS A 224 61.96 -6.75 -8.80
CA HIS A 224 61.64 -5.47 -8.18
C HIS A 224 62.16 -4.29 -9.04
N PRO A 225 61.47 -3.14 -9.13
CA PRO A 225 61.87 -2.06 -10.02
C PRO A 225 63.03 -1.28 -9.39
N ASP A 226 64.26 -1.61 -9.76
CA ASP A 226 65.41 -0.73 -9.53
C ASP A 226 65.35 0.46 -10.51
N SER A 227 64.78 1.53 -10.00
CA SER A 227 65.09 2.93 -10.30
C SER A 227 66.33 3.20 -11.18
N ARG A 228 66.12 3.50 -12.47
CA ARG A 228 66.95 4.34 -13.37
C ARG A 228 66.06 4.69 -14.57
N GLY A 229 65.73 5.92 -14.94
CA GLY A 229 66.06 7.27 -14.53
C GLY A 229 65.65 8.17 -15.71
N SER A 230 65.09 9.36 -15.42
CA SER A 230 64.92 10.52 -16.34
C SER A 230 64.10 10.26 -17.62
N ASP A 231 62.91 10.85 -17.78
CA ASP A 231 62.79 12.28 -18.03
C ASP A 231 61.57 12.92 -17.34
N GLN A 232 61.84 14.00 -16.62
CA GLN A 232 60.82 14.99 -16.29
C GLN A 232 60.45 15.75 -17.57
N VAL A 233 59.25 15.52 -18.08
CA VAL A 233 58.55 16.54 -18.86
C VAL A 233 57.53 17.17 -17.92
N GLN A 234 57.86 18.39 -17.48
CA GLN A 234 56.93 19.26 -16.77
C GLN A 234 55.74 19.57 -17.69
N ILE A 235 54.54 19.15 -17.30
CA ILE A 235 53.29 19.64 -17.89
C ILE A 235 52.71 20.68 -16.91
N PRO A 236 52.41 21.91 -17.35
CA PRO A 236 51.98 22.98 -16.45
C PRO A 236 50.61 22.72 -15.85
N THR A 237 50.47 23.07 -14.57
CA THR A 237 49.25 23.05 -13.78
C THR A 237 48.46 24.34 -14.03
N GLU A 238 47.53 24.38 -14.99
CA GLU A 238 46.44 25.38 -15.01
C GLU A 238 45.20 24.81 -15.73
N THR A 239 44.22 24.34 -14.96
CA THR A 239 42.83 24.21 -15.40
C THR A 239 42.11 25.52 -15.07
N PRO A 240 41.60 26.29 -16.04
CA PRO A 240 40.70 27.38 -15.74
C PRO A 240 39.31 26.83 -15.41
N VAL A 241 38.77 27.25 -14.27
CA VAL A 241 37.38 27.05 -13.85
C VAL A 241 36.48 27.90 -14.75
N PRO A 242 35.42 27.34 -15.38
CA PRO A 242 34.29 28.13 -15.81
C PRO A 242 33.15 28.03 -14.79
N GLU A 243 32.60 29.21 -14.54
CA GLU A 243 31.62 29.58 -13.54
C GLU A 243 30.26 28.86 -13.64
N ARG A 244 29.61 28.79 -12.48
CA ARG A 244 28.15 28.63 -12.38
C ARG A 244 27.47 29.76 -13.16
N SER A 245 26.64 29.40 -14.13
CA SER A 245 25.61 30.33 -14.63
C SER A 245 24.24 29.72 -14.42
N ALA A 246 23.46 30.40 -13.58
CA ALA A 246 22.07 30.14 -13.31
C ALA A 246 21.24 30.60 -14.51
N CYS A 247 20.40 29.72 -15.06
CA CYS A 247 19.26 30.14 -15.87
C CYS A 247 18.03 30.22 -14.98
N ARG A 248 17.72 31.46 -14.59
CA ARG A 248 16.42 31.88 -14.08
C ARG A 248 15.50 32.13 -15.28
N SER A 249 14.22 31.82 -15.10
CA SER A 249 13.09 32.11 -15.97
C SER A 249 13.10 33.51 -16.59
N GLU A 250 12.54 33.64 -17.79
CA GLU A 250 11.43 34.58 -18.04
C GLU A 250 10.81 34.41 -19.44
N LYS A 251 9.47 34.35 -19.43
CA LYS A 251 8.57 34.68 -20.55
C LYS A 251 8.74 36.16 -20.94
N PRO A 252 8.36 36.52 -22.16
CA PRO A 252 7.06 37.19 -22.31
C PRO A 252 6.06 36.37 -23.14
#